data_AF-A0A8J7VAW4-F1
#
_entry.id   AF-A0A8J7VAW4-F1
#
_cell.length_a   1.000
_cell.length_b   1.000
_cell.length_c   1.000
_cell.angle_alpha   90.00
_cell.angle_beta   90.00
_cell.angle_gamma   90.00
#
_symmetry.space_group_name_H-M   'P 1'
#
loop_
_entity.id
_entity.type
_entity.pdbx_description
1 polymer ?
#
loop_
_entity_poly.entity_id
_entity_poly.type
_entity_poly.pdbx_seq_one_letter_code
_entity_poly.pdbx_strand_id
1 'polypeptide(L)'
;MNNPRVEKIVRPFAALAGAMDLLTGLGLVFLPALTLTLMSVPVPATEALVFVRFVGVFVGGVGASYYVALLRENKEAVWEVFRFTLVFRGAAGAFVLAAVVSGLWRWPWLAVTATDWGIAAVQGWLLCRREDCA
;
A
#
# COMPACT_ATOMS: atom_id res chain seq x y z
N MET A 1 -20.07 -8.64 17.00
CA MET A 1 -20.06 -10.10 16.72
C MET A 1 -19.42 -10.36 15.36
N ASN A 2 -18.31 -11.12 15.28
CA ASN A 2 -17.53 -11.30 14.03
C ASN A 2 -18.31 -12.09 12.96
N ASN A 3 -18.45 -11.51 11.76
CA ASN A 3 -18.93 -12.26 10.60
C ASN A 3 -17.84 -13.23 10.11
N PRO A 4 -18.04 -14.56 10.19
CA PRO A 4 -17.01 -15.55 9.87
C PRO A 4 -16.58 -15.53 8.39
N ARG A 5 -17.37 -14.91 7.49
CA ARG A 5 -16.98 -14.72 6.09
C ARG A 5 -15.97 -13.58 5.93
N VAL A 6 -16.14 -12.50 6.67
CA VAL A 6 -15.24 -11.33 6.62
C VAL A 6 -13.87 -11.73 7.18
N GLU A 7 -13.85 -12.45 8.30
CA GLU A 7 -12.60 -12.89 8.95
C GLU A 7 -11.76 -13.81 8.06
N LYS A 8 -12.40 -14.64 7.22
CA LYS A 8 -11.72 -15.48 6.23
C LYS A 8 -11.08 -14.69 5.09
N ILE A 9 -11.57 -13.48 4.79
CA ILE A 9 -11.06 -12.62 3.72
C ILE A 9 -9.94 -11.71 4.25
N VAL A 10 -10.05 -11.22 5.49
CA VAL A 10 -9.15 -10.21 6.06
C VAL A 10 -7.70 -10.67 6.11
N ARG A 11 -7.43 -11.90 6.59
CA ARG A 11 -6.05 -12.40 6.69
C ARG A 11 -5.36 -12.58 5.32
N PRO A 12 -5.95 -13.27 4.33
CA PRO A 12 -5.32 -13.38 3.02
C PRO A 12 -5.21 -12.02 2.32
N PHE A 13 -6.21 -11.14 2.47
CA PHE A 13 -6.13 -9.80 1.91
C PHE A 13 -4.97 -8.99 2.53
N ALA A 14 -4.83 -9.00 3.86
CA ALA A 14 -3.71 -8.37 4.56
C ALA A 14 -2.36 -8.95 4.12
N ALA A 15 -2.27 -10.26 3.93
CA ALA A 15 -1.05 -10.92 3.50
C ALA A 15 -0.67 -10.52 2.06
N LEU A 16 -1.65 -10.45 1.15
CA LEU A 16 -1.41 -10.06 -0.24
C LEU A 16 -1.05 -8.57 -0.36
N ALA A 17 -1.79 -7.68 0.32
CA ALA A 17 -1.49 -6.25 0.34
C ALA A 17 -0.11 -6.00 0.97
N GLY A 18 0.17 -6.66 2.10
CA GLY A 18 1.48 -6.61 2.76
C GLY A 18 2.60 -7.12 1.88
N ALA A 19 2.41 -8.25 1.17
CA ALA A 19 3.40 -8.80 0.24
C ALA A 19 3.74 -7.81 -0.87
N MET A 20 2.71 -7.24 -1.49
CA MET A 20 2.85 -6.32 -2.60
C MET A 20 3.63 -5.07 -2.19
N ASP A 21 3.27 -4.44 -1.08
CA ASP A 21 3.95 -3.26 -0.55
C ASP A 21 5.39 -3.61 -0.13
N LEU A 22 5.59 -4.73 0.56
CA LEU A 22 6.90 -5.15 1.04
C LEU A 22 7.86 -5.43 -0.12
N LEU A 23 7.42 -6.20 -1.12
CA LEU A 23 8.22 -6.54 -2.29
C LEU A 23 8.51 -5.30 -3.14
N THR A 24 7.52 -4.43 -3.33
CA THR A 24 7.73 -3.14 -4.02
C THR A 24 8.74 -2.28 -3.27
N GLY A 25 8.61 -2.15 -1.95
CA GLY A 25 9.53 -1.42 -1.10
C GLY A 25 10.95 -1.95 -1.17
N LEU A 26 11.14 -3.27 -1.02
CA LEU A 26 12.44 -3.92 -1.18
C LEU A 26 13.02 -3.70 -2.58
N GLY A 27 12.19 -3.81 -3.62
CA GLY A 27 12.57 -3.49 -5.00
C GLY A 27 13.08 -2.05 -5.13
N LEU A 28 12.34 -1.07 -4.61
CA LEU A 28 12.75 0.34 -4.64
C LEU A 28 14.03 0.60 -3.84
N VAL A 29 14.25 -0.11 -2.72
CA VAL A 29 15.47 0.03 -1.90
C VAL A 29 16.69 -0.54 -2.60
N PHE A 30 16.61 -1.75 -3.15
CA PHE A 30 17.77 -2.47 -3.69
C PHE A 30 17.98 -2.23 -5.18
N LEU A 31 16.90 -2.22 -5.97
CA LEU A 31 16.88 -2.20 -7.44
C LEU A 31 15.89 -1.12 -7.98
N PRO A 32 16.01 0.16 -7.58
CA PRO A 32 14.99 1.19 -7.88
C PRO A 32 14.70 1.36 -9.38
N ALA A 33 15.73 1.39 -10.22
CA ALA A 33 15.56 1.57 -11.66
C ALA A 33 14.79 0.41 -12.31
N LEU A 34 15.06 -0.83 -11.89
CA LEU A 34 14.33 -1.99 -12.37
C LEU A 34 12.88 -1.96 -11.89
N THR A 35 12.65 -1.70 -10.61
CA THR A 35 11.29 -1.63 -10.04
C THR A 35 10.46 -0.54 -10.72
N LEU A 36 11.00 0.65 -10.93
CA LEU A 36 10.31 1.72 -11.67
C LEU A 36 10.01 1.30 -13.12
N THR A 37 10.96 0.64 -13.79
CA THR A 37 10.77 0.13 -15.15
C THR A 37 9.65 -0.91 -15.22
N LEU A 38 9.58 -1.83 -14.25
CA LEU A 38 8.50 -2.81 -14.14
C LEU A 38 7.14 -2.13 -13.90
N MET A 39 7.13 -1.01 -13.18
CA MET A 39 5.95 -0.15 -13.01
C MET A 39 5.66 0.72 -14.25
N SER A 40 6.43 0.59 -15.33
CA SER A 40 6.38 1.46 -16.52
C SER A 40 6.57 2.95 -16.20
N VAL A 41 7.22 3.26 -15.09
CA VAL A 41 7.56 4.61 -14.65
C VAL A 41 8.96 4.97 -15.17
N PRO A 42 9.17 6.17 -15.74
CA PRO A 42 10.50 6.58 -16.18
C PRO A 42 11.48 6.61 -15.00
N VAL A 43 12.68 6.08 -15.24
CA VAL A 43 13.77 6.13 -14.27
C VAL A 43 14.29 7.57 -14.20
N PRO A 44 14.30 8.21 -13.02
CA PRO A 44 14.82 9.56 -12.86
C PRO A 44 16.36 9.57 -12.92
N ALA A 45 16.96 10.77 -12.86
CA ALA A 45 18.41 10.92 -12.76
C ALA A 45 18.98 10.19 -11.53
N THR A 46 20.24 9.79 -11.61
CA THR A 46 20.89 8.94 -10.60
C THR A 46 20.86 9.53 -9.19
N GLU A 47 20.96 10.85 -9.08
CA GLU A 47 20.92 11.59 -7.81
C GLU A 47 19.54 11.46 -7.13
N ALA A 48 18.47 11.45 -7.93
CA ALA A 48 17.10 11.29 -7.44
C ALA A 48 16.79 9.86 -6.97
N LEU A 49 17.54 8.85 -7.45
CA LEU A 49 17.35 7.46 -7.03
C LEU A 49 17.61 7.25 -5.53
N VAL A 50 18.44 8.09 -4.89
CA VAL A 50 18.66 8.02 -3.44
C VAL A 50 17.34 8.29 -2.67
N PHE A 51 16.55 9.27 -3.13
CA PHE A 51 15.24 9.54 -2.55
C PHE A 51 14.22 8.44 -2.87
N VAL A 52 14.28 7.84 -4.06
CA VAL A 52 13.44 6.69 -4.40
C VAL A 52 13.73 5.50 -3.46
N ARG A 53 15.01 5.22 -3.18
CA ARG A 53 15.39 4.18 -2.21
C ARG A 53 14.86 4.50 -0.82
N PHE A 54 14.98 5.76 -0.39
CA PHE A 54 14.44 6.20 0.89
C PHE A 54 12.91 6.01 0.98
N VAL A 55 12.17 6.40 -0.05
CA VAL A 55 10.72 6.14 -0.16
C VAL A 55 10.43 4.63 -0.10
N GLY A 56 11.25 3.81 -0.76
CA GLY A 56 11.16 2.35 -0.70
C GLY A 56 11.19 1.78 0.72
N VAL A 57 11.94 2.38 1.64
CA VAL A 57 11.97 1.95 3.06
C VAL A 57 10.61 2.15 3.70
N PHE A 58 9.92 3.27 3.44
CA PHE A 58 8.58 3.51 3.99
C PHE A 58 7.55 2.58 3.37
N VAL A 59 7.58 2.38 2.04
CA VAL A 59 6.68 1.46 1.35
C VAL A 59 6.87 0.03 1.90
N GLY A 60 8.13 -0.39 2.06
CA GLY A 60 8.48 -1.67 2.65
C GLY A 60 8.02 -1.78 4.12
N GLY A 61 8.17 -0.71 4.90
CA GLY A 61 7.69 -0.63 6.28
C GLY A 61 6.17 -0.75 6.40
N VAL A 62 5.41 -0.12 5.50
CA VAL A 62 3.96 -0.29 5.39
C VAL A 62 3.62 -1.75 5.10
N GLY A 63 4.28 -2.38 4.14
CA GLY A 63 4.09 -3.80 3.84
C GLY A 63 4.41 -4.72 5.03
N ALA A 64 5.54 -4.47 5.70
CA ALA A 64 5.96 -5.22 6.89
C ALA A 64 4.96 -5.08 8.05
N SER A 65 4.29 -3.93 8.19
CA SER A 65 3.30 -3.71 9.25
C SER A 65 2.14 -4.71 9.21
N TYR A 66 1.70 -5.13 8.02
CA TYR A 66 0.70 -6.19 7.87
C TYR A 66 1.19 -7.51 8.40
N TYR A 67 2.44 -7.89 8.12
CA TYR A 67 3.01 -9.14 8.61
C TYR A 67 3.23 -9.12 10.12
N VAL A 68 3.67 -8.00 10.68
CA VAL A 68 3.73 -7.80 12.13
C VAL A 68 2.35 -8.01 12.77
N ALA A 69 1.29 -7.48 12.16
CA ALA A 69 -0.07 -7.70 12.65
C ALA A 69 -0.56 -9.14 12.46
N LEU A 70 -0.23 -9.79 11.34
CA LEU A 70 -0.63 -11.18 11.05
C LEU A 70 0.05 -12.22 11.95
N LEU A 71 1.26 -11.92 12.42
CA LEU A 71 2.04 -12.75 13.35
C LEU A 71 1.60 -12.56 14.80
N ARG A 72 0.86 -11.49 15.12
CA ARG A 72 0.28 -11.30 16.46
C ARG A 72 -0.91 -12.23 16.66
N GLU A 73 -1.02 -12.79 17.86
CA GLU A 73 -2.19 -13.59 18.26
C GLU A 73 -3.46 -12.75 18.36
N ASN A 74 -3.31 -11.44 18.56
CA ASN A 74 -4.43 -10.51 18.63
C ASN A 74 -5.00 -10.21 17.23
N LYS A 75 -6.19 -10.74 16.96
CA LYS A 75 -6.96 -10.52 15.73
C LYS A 75 -7.28 -9.05 15.44
N GLU A 76 -7.27 -8.20 16.47
CA GLU A 76 -7.48 -6.76 16.35
C GLU A 76 -6.34 -6.04 15.62
N ALA A 77 -5.12 -6.59 15.69
CA ALA A 77 -3.95 -5.94 15.13
C ALA A 77 -4.06 -5.67 13.62
N VAL A 78 -4.68 -6.59 12.86
CA VAL A 78 -4.84 -6.44 11.41
C VAL A 78 -5.80 -5.29 11.08
N TRP A 79 -6.83 -5.10 11.89
CA TRP A 79 -7.78 -4.02 11.70
C TRP A 79 -7.20 -2.65 12.00
N GLU A 80 -6.34 -2.55 13.03
CA GLU A 80 -5.62 -1.31 13.30
C GLU A 80 -4.66 -0.96 12.16
N VAL A 81 -3.97 -1.97 11.60
CA VAL A 81 -3.15 -1.76 10.41
C VAL A 81 -4.01 -1.28 9.24
N PHE A 82 -5.20 -1.85 9.02
CA PHE A 82 -6.08 -1.37 7.93
C PHE A 82 -6.45 0.09 8.09
N ARG A 83 -6.86 0.53 9.28
CA ARG A 83 -7.17 1.94 9.56
C ARG A 83 -5.97 2.85 9.29
N PHE A 84 -4.80 2.46 9.77
CA PHE A 84 -3.57 3.20 9.56
C PHE A 84 -3.22 3.29 8.08
N THR A 85 -3.18 2.16 7.37
CA THR A 85 -2.79 2.12 5.96
C THR A 85 -3.80 2.79 5.03
N LEU A 86 -5.08 2.83 5.41
CA LEU A 86 -6.10 3.52 4.64
C LEU A 86 -5.80 5.03 4.54
N VAL A 87 -5.29 5.64 5.60
CA VAL A 87 -4.84 7.04 5.60
C VAL A 87 -3.63 7.22 4.68
N PHE A 88 -2.62 6.34 4.78
CA PHE A 88 -1.42 6.42 3.94
C PHE A 88 -1.73 6.24 2.46
N ARG A 89 -2.53 5.22 2.10
CA ARG A 89 -2.94 4.94 0.73
C ARG A 89 -3.82 6.06 0.16
N GLY A 90 -4.73 6.58 0.96
CA GLY A 90 -5.55 7.73 0.59
C GLY A 90 -4.68 8.95 0.26
N ALA A 91 -3.77 9.32 1.16
CA ALA A 91 -2.86 10.45 0.99
C ALA A 91 -1.90 10.26 -0.19
N ALA A 92 -1.27 9.09 -0.32
CA ALA A 92 -0.35 8.77 -1.40
C ALA A 92 -1.08 8.83 -2.76
N GLY A 93 -2.21 8.14 -2.90
CA GLY A 93 -2.99 8.15 -4.13
C GLY A 93 -3.48 9.54 -4.52
N ALA A 94 -3.92 10.35 -3.54
CA ALA A 94 -4.34 11.73 -3.77
C ALA A 94 -3.18 12.64 -4.22
N PHE A 95 -2.02 12.52 -3.59
CA PHE A 95 -0.83 13.26 -3.98
C PHE A 95 -0.39 12.90 -5.40
N VAL A 96 -0.30 11.59 -5.72
CA VAL A 96 0.10 11.11 -7.05
C VAL A 96 -0.88 11.59 -8.11
N LEU A 97 -2.18 11.52 -7.84
CA LEU A 97 -3.20 12.02 -8.77
C LEU A 97 -3.03 13.52 -9.02
N ALA A 98 -2.87 14.32 -7.97
CA ALA A 98 -2.65 15.75 -8.09
C ALA A 98 -1.41 16.07 -8.91
N ALA A 99 -0.30 15.35 -8.67
CA ALA A 99 0.96 15.53 -9.41
C ALA A 99 0.84 15.17 -10.90
N VAL A 100 0.05 14.14 -11.25
CA VAL A 100 -0.21 13.79 -12.66
C VAL A 100 -1.12 14.81 -13.32
N VAL A 101 -2.22 15.21 -12.66
CA VAL A 101 -3.19 16.19 -13.20
C VAL A 101 -2.53 17.57 -13.40
N SER A 102 -1.60 17.96 -12.54
CA SER A 102 -0.85 19.21 -12.68
C SER A 102 0.29 19.12 -13.70
N GLY A 103 0.47 17.99 -14.38
CA GLY A 103 1.54 17.79 -15.37
C GLY A 103 2.95 17.67 -14.79
N LEU A 104 3.08 17.53 -13.46
CA LEU A 104 4.39 17.32 -12.82
C LEU A 104 4.89 15.91 -13.10
N TRP A 105 4.00 14.91 -13.05
CA TRP A 105 4.32 13.50 -13.20
C TRP A 105 3.64 12.89 -14.43
N ARG A 106 4.26 11.83 -14.98
CA ARG A 106 3.73 11.15 -16.18
C ARG A 106 2.61 10.16 -15.84
N TRP A 107 1.74 9.93 -16.82
CA TRP A 107 0.58 9.03 -16.75
C TRP A 107 0.80 7.64 -16.12
N PRO A 108 1.95 6.94 -16.30
CA PRO A 108 2.15 5.64 -15.67
C PRO A 108 2.03 5.65 -14.13
N TRP A 109 2.27 6.79 -13.50
CA TRP A 109 2.09 6.95 -12.05
C TRP A 109 0.64 6.77 -11.59
N LEU A 110 -0.36 6.91 -12.47
CA LEU A 110 -1.75 6.62 -12.12
C LEU A 110 -1.99 5.16 -11.71
N ALA A 111 -1.12 4.23 -12.12
CA ALA A 111 -1.17 2.85 -11.65
C ALA A 111 -1.06 2.79 -10.11
N VAL A 112 -0.21 3.63 -9.51
CA VAL A 112 -0.05 3.72 -8.05
C VAL A 112 -1.35 4.22 -7.41
N THR A 113 -1.93 5.31 -7.92
CA THR A 113 -3.23 5.82 -7.42
C THR A 113 -4.32 4.76 -7.54
N ALA A 114 -4.42 4.08 -8.68
CA ALA A 114 -5.44 3.06 -8.92
C ALA A 114 -5.29 1.88 -7.95
N THR A 115 -4.06 1.40 -7.75
CA THR A 115 -3.78 0.31 -6.80
C THR A 115 -4.05 0.73 -5.37
N ASP A 116 -3.57 1.89 -4.92
CA ASP A 116 -3.73 2.37 -3.55
C ASP A 116 -5.19 2.63 -3.20
N TRP A 117 -5.93 3.31 -4.08
CA TRP A 117 -7.35 3.58 -3.84
C TRP A 117 -8.20 2.34 -4.01
N GLY A 118 -7.84 1.41 -4.91
CA GLY A 118 -8.51 0.11 -5.02
C GLY A 118 -8.38 -0.70 -3.74
N ILE A 119 -7.18 -0.79 -3.17
CA ILE A 119 -6.94 -1.48 -1.90
C ILE A 119 -7.63 -0.73 -0.76
N ALA A 120 -7.53 0.60 -0.69
CA ALA A 120 -8.19 1.41 0.33
C ALA A 120 -9.71 1.27 0.29
N ALA A 121 -10.32 1.16 -0.89
CA ALA A 121 -11.76 0.92 -1.04
C ALA A 121 -12.17 -0.44 -0.47
N VAL A 122 -11.41 -1.50 -0.75
CA VAL A 122 -11.66 -2.83 -0.17
C VAL A 122 -11.45 -2.82 1.34
N GLN A 123 -10.40 -2.15 1.85
CA GLN A 123 -10.17 -2.00 3.29
C GLN A 123 -11.29 -1.24 3.99
N GLY A 124 -11.73 -0.12 3.41
CA GLY A 124 -12.84 0.68 3.91
C GLY A 124 -14.13 -0.15 3.94
N TRP A 125 -14.42 -0.88 2.88
CA TRP A 125 -15.57 -1.78 2.85
C TRP A 125 -15.50 -2.88 3.92
N LEU A 126 -14.33 -3.49 4.13
CA LEU A 126 -14.13 -4.49 5.19
C LEU A 126 -14.30 -3.88 6.59
N LEU A 127 -13.83 -2.65 6.80
CA LEU A 127 -13.97 -1.91 8.07
C LEU A 127 -15.44 -1.53 8.34
N CYS A 128 -16.16 -0.96 7.36
CA CYS A 128 -17.58 -0.64 7.51
C CYS A 128 -18.39 -1.89 7.87
N ARG A 129 -18.15 -3.01 7.18
CA ARG A 129 -18.81 -4.30 7.48
C ARG A 129 -18.51 -4.84 8.87
N ARG A 130 -17.40 -4.43 9.48
CA ARG A 130 -17.04 -4.79 10.85
C ARG A 130 -17.81 -3.92 11.85
N GLU A 131 -17.88 -2.61 11.62
CA GLU A 131 -18.54 -1.63 12.49
C GLU A 131 -20.06 -1.78 12.48
N ASP A 132 -20.68 -2.08 11.33
CA ASP A 132 -22.11 -2.41 11.23
C ASP A 132 -22.50 -3.71 11.98
N CYS A 133 -21.51 -4.51 12.40
CA CYS A 133 -21.69 -5.74 13.17
C CYS A 133 -21.19 -5.64 14.63
N ALA A 134 -20.69 -4.47 15.04
CA ALA A 134 -20.24 -4.16 16.39
C ALA A 134 -21.42 -3.67 17.23
#